data_AF-A0A6S7HMR4-F1
#
_entry.id   AF-A0A6S7HMR4-F1
#
_cell.length_a   1.000
_cell.length_b   1.000
_cell.length_c   1.000
_cell.angle_alpha   90.00
_cell.angle_beta   90.00
_cell.angle_gamma   90.00
#
_symmetry.space_group_name_H-M   'P 1'
#
loop_
_entity.id
_entity.type
_entity.pdbx_description
1 polymer ?
#
loop_
_entity_poly.entity_id
_entity_poly.type
_entity_poly.pdbx_seq_one_letter_code
_entity_poly.pdbx_strand_id
1 'polypeptide(L)'
;QDRSSTGHILGRAHAQPQNITSERNLTPLSCGVLRCLTHAAMLLGTEQDTPSIAAVIKPPVQDVVQFLKEHIQHDVRCIARSTGNNDDEAVQIIHLVLVNIVNNLGQQGANSNIDGNLTTKDSRRVWEDTFMTTYLNPVLSAISQLLQDSSSRIVQDERLGNNPLMRLVYELDFPNYEAIVKLDPMCPALWRCRKKITIKYLSLKFQEYSQGCDKPDRCEVLAEFLKKVCA
;
A
#
# COMPACT_ATOMS: atom_id res chain seq x y z
N GLN A 1 19.22 -22.08 -5.53
CA GLN A 1 20.15 -21.17 -6.23
C GLN A 1 19.75 -19.74 -5.89
N ASP A 2 20.70 -18.95 -5.37
CA ASP A 2 20.48 -17.53 -5.12
C ASP A 2 20.35 -16.81 -6.47
N ARG A 3 19.14 -16.32 -6.77
CA ARG A 3 18.82 -15.59 -8.01
C ARG A 3 19.00 -14.08 -7.85
N SER A 4 19.66 -13.61 -6.79
CA SER A 4 19.91 -12.19 -6.59
C SER A 4 20.79 -11.62 -7.71
N SER A 5 20.36 -10.54 -8.33
CA SER A 5 21.20 -9.74 -9.22
C SER A 5 20.96 -8.25 -8.93
N THR A 6 22.00 -7.44 -9.09
CA THR A 6 21.96 -6.00 -8.85
C THR A 6 21.19 -5.31 -9.99
N GLY A 7 20.36 -4.34 -9.60
CA GLY A 7 19.48 -3.59 -10.48
C GLY A 7 18.01 -3.96 -10.32
N HIS A 8 17.17 -3.40 -11.16
CA HIS A 8 15.77 -3.77 -11.28
C HIS A 8 15.67 -4.99 -12.21
N ILE A 9 15.28 -6.14 -11.65
CA ILE A 9 15.30 -7.42 -12.38
C ILE A 9 13.90 -7.98 -12.64
N LEU A 10 12.87 -7.16 -12.44
CA LEU A 10 11.50 -7.58 -12.71
C LEU A 10 11.25 -7.48 -14.22
N GLY A 11 10.72 -8.55 -14.81
CA GLY A 11 10.23 -8.51 -16.19
C GLY A 11 9.02 -7.58 -16.36
N ARG A 12 8.31 -7.70 -17.48
CA ARG A 12 7.11 -6.87 -17.76
C ARG A 12 6.07 -6.97 -16.65
N ALA A 13 5.48 -5.84 -16.28
CA ALA A 13 4.50 -5.74 -15.20
C ALA A 13 3.32 -6.71 -15.37
N HIS A 14 2.79 -6.84 -16.59
CA HIS A 14 1.67 -7.73 -16.90
C HIS A 14 1.95 -9.22 -16.66
N ALA A 15 3.22 -9.63 -16.63
CA ALA A 15 3.64 -11.02 -16.42
C ALA A 15 3.88 -11.30 -14.93
N GLN A 16 3.87 -10.26 -14.09
CA GLN A 16 4.06 -10.41 -12.66
C GLN A 16 2.78 -10.95 -12.01
N PRO A 17 2.92 -11.80 -10.98
CA PRO A 17 1.78 -12.24 -10.19
C PRO A 17 1.02 -11.04 -9.61
N GLN A 18 -0.30 -11.18 -9.52
CA GLN A 18 -1.17 -10.20 -8.86
C GLN A 18 -1.15 -10.35 -7.32
N ASN A 19 -0.54 -11.41 -6.83
CA ASN A 19 -0.29 -11.62 -5.41
C ASN A 19 1.12 -11.13 -5.09
N ILE A 20 1.22 -10.20 -4.14
CA ILE A 20 2.52 -9.81 -3.61
C ILE A 20 3.00 -10.96 -2.72
N THR A 21 4.20 -11.44 -2.96
CA THR A 21 4.86 -12.40 -2.10
C THR A 21 5.64 -11.66 -1.02
N SER A 22 5.76 -12.27 0.15
CA SER A 22 6.69 -11.79 1.18
C SER A 22 8.14 -11.87 0.66
N GLU A 23 8.95 -10.87 0.99
CA GLU A 23 10.39 -10.90 0.72
C GLU A 23 11.16 -10.68 2.01
N ARG A 24 12.01 -11.64 2.38
CA ARG A 24 12.85 -11.55 3.58
C ARG A 24 11.98 -11.34 4.83
N ASN A 25 12.06 -10.16 5.44
CA ASN A 25 11.32 -9.77 6.64
C ASN A 25 10.09 -8.90 6.32
N LEU A 26 9.86 -8.60 5.04
CA LEU A 26 8.78 -7.73 4.60
C LEU A 26 7.47 -8.53 4.47
N THR A 27 6.39 -8.01 5.05
CA THR A 27 5.06 -8.54 4.74
C THR A 27 4.72 -8.31 3.27
N PRO A 28 3.80 -9.09 2.67
CA PRO A 28 3.33 -8.85 1.31
C PRO A 28 2.90 -7.40 1.06
N LEU A 29 2.19 -6.78 2.01
CA LEU A 29 1.75 -5.40 1.87
C LEU A 29 2.93 -4.43 1.91
N SER A 30 3.87 -4.61 2.86
CA SER A 30 5.09 -3.81 2.95
C SER A 30 5.92 -3.90 1.67
N CYS A 31 6.08 -5.10 1.10
CA CYS A 31 6.73 -5.30 -0.19
C CYS A 31 6.05 -4.52 -1.32
N GLY A 32 4.72 -4.53 -1.36
CA GLY A 32 3.94 -3.83 -2.39
C GLY A 32 4.17 -2.33 -2.35
N VAL A 33 4.02 -1.73 -1.15
CA VAL A 33 4.18 -0.28 -0.98
C VAL A 33 5.62 0.13 -1.22
N LEU A 34 6.60 -0.58 -0.67
CA LEU A 34 8.02 -0.27 -0.87
C LEU A 34 8.39 -0.31 -2.36
N ARG A 35 7.97 -1.35 -3.07
CA ARG A 35 8.21 -1.49 -4.52
C ARG A 35 7.55 -0.38 -5.32
N CYS A 36 6.31 -0.02 -4.99
CA CYS A 36 5.62 1.10 -5.64
C CYS A 36 6.40 2.42 -5.47
N LEU A 37 6.90 2.68 -4.25
CA LEU A 37 7.72 3.86 -3.96
C LEU A 37 9.05 3.83 -4.71
N THR A 38 9.71 2.67 -4.80
CA THR A 38 10.94 2.50 -5.60
C THR A 38 10.68 2.78 -7.08
N HIS A 39 9.61 2.25 -7.66
CA HIS A 39 9.27 2.53 -9.06
C HIS A 39 8.91 3.99 -9.29
N ALA A 40 8.20 4.64 -8.35
CA ALA A 40 7.91 6.07 -8.43
C ALA A 40 9.20 6.92 -8.36
N ALA A 41 10.16 6.56 -7.51
CA ALA A 41 11.46 7.22 -7.43
C ALA A 41 12.29 7.00 -8.72
N MET A 42 12.28 5.80 -9.28
CA MET A 42 12.91 5.53 -10.58
C MET A 42 12.27 6.35 -11.70
N LEU A 43 10.93 6.45 -11.73
CA LEU A 43 10.20 7.23 -12.71
C LEU A 43 10.56 8.72 -12.61
N LEU A 44 10.59 9.27 -11.38
CA LEU A 44 11.07 10.62 -11.14
C LEU A 44 12.51 10.82 -11.63
N GLY A 45 13.38 9.84 -11.42
CA GLY A 45 14.76 9.87 -11.92
C GLY A 45 14.88 9.96 -13.45
N THR A 46 13.88 9.46 -14.20
CA THR A 46 13.89 9.55 -15.67
C THR A 46 13.79 10.99 -16.18
N GLU A 47 13.20 11.90 -15.38
CA GLU A 47 13.11 13.32 -15.73
C GLU A 47 14.49 14.01 -15.76
N GLN A 48 15.46 13.46 -15.02
CA GLN A 48 16.83 14.00 -14.95
C GLN A 48 17.80 13.23 -15.85
N ASP A 49 17.79 11.90 -15.79
CA ASP A 49 18.73 11.05 -16.52
C ASP A 49 18.09 9.68 -16.85
N THR A 50 17.31 9.67 -17.93
CA THR A 50 16.70 8.44 -18.45
C THR A 50 17.73 7.34 -18.77
N PRO A 51 18.88 7.61 -19.45
CA PRO A 51 19.91 6.60 -19.69
C PRO A 51 20.42 5.90 -18.43
N SER A 52 20.67 6.63 -17.34
CA SER A 52 21.11 6.02 -16.07
C SER A 52 20.04 5.13 -15.45
N ILE A 53 18.75 5.53 -15.49
CA ILE A 53 17.65 4.67 -15.03
C ILE A 53 17.50 3.43 -15.94
N ALA A 54 17.68 3.59 -17.26
CA ALA A 54 17.64 2.49 -18.21
C ALA A 54 18.71 1.44 -17.90
N ALA A 55 19.92 1.87 -17.52
CA ALA A 55 21.03 0.98 -17.18
C ALA A 55 20.80 0.14 -15.90
N VAL A 56 19.92 0.60 -15.00
CA VAL A 56 19.52 -0.13 -13.79
C VAL A 56 18.54 -1.27 -14.12
N ILE A 57 17.75 -1.14 -15.18
CA ILE A 57 16.66 -2.09 -15.53
C ILE A 57 17.19 -3.26 -16.37
N LYS A 58 16.84 -4.48 -15.95
CA LYS A 58 17.26 -5.74 -16.56
C LYS A 58 16.05 -6.70 -16.67
N PRO A 59 15.75 -7.24 -17.86
CA PRO A 59 16.40 -6.97 -19.14
C PRO A 59 16.16 -5.52 -19.62
N PRO A 60 17.01 -4.97 -20.51
CA PRO A 60 16.80 -3.66 -21.09
C PRO A 60 15.42 -3.54 -21.75
N VAL A 61 14.81 -2.38 -21.58
CA VAL A 61 13.48 -2.06 -22.13
C VAL A 61 13.58 -0.88 -23.08
N GLN A 62 12.71 -0.86 -24.09
CA GLN A 62 12.70 0.20 -25.10
C GLN A 62 12.16 1.53 -24.56
N ASP A 63 11.06 1.47 -23.80
CA ASP A 63 10.43 2.64 -23.19
C ASP A 63 10.44 2.48 -21.66
N VAL A 64 11.41 3.12 -21.02
CA VAL A 64 11.62 3.07 -19.56
C VAL A 64 10.48 3.74 -18.80
N VAL A 65 9.97 4.87 -19.33
CA VAL A 65 8.92 5.65 -18.68
C VAL A 65 7.62 4.85 -18.66
N GLN A 66 7.23 4.29 -19.81
CA GLN A 66 6.04 3.46 -19.91
C GLN A 66 6.18 2.18 -19.07
N PHE A 67 7.35 1.54 -19.11
CA PHE A 67 7.63 0.36 -18.28
C PHE A 67 7.43 0.63 -16.78
N LEU A 68 7.94 1.76 -16.27
CA LEU A 68 7.79 2.13 -14.86
C LEU A 68 6.34 2.50 -14.52
N LYS A 69 5.63 3.20 -15.41
CA LYS A 69 4.19 3.51 -15.23
C LYS A 69 3.34 2.24 -15.11
N GLU A 70 3.59 1.26 -15.97
CA GLU A 70 2.88 -0.03 -15.93
C GLU A 70 3.15 -0.80 -14.62
N HIS A 71 4.38 -0.75 -14.13
CA HIS A 71 4.73 -1.34 -12.82
C HIS A 71 4.03 -0.62 -11.67
N ILE A 72 4.00 0.71 -11.64
CA ILE A 72 3.27 1.47 -10.61
C ILE A 72 1.78 1.12 -10.63
N GLN A 73 1.15 1.07 -11.80
CA GLN A 73 -0.26 0.66 -11.94
C GLN A 73 -0.51 -0.78 -11.48
N HIS A 74 0.43 -1.69 -11.73
CA HIS A 74 0.37 -3.06 -11.23
C HIS A 74 0.51 -3.11 -9.71
N ASP A 75 1.44 -2.35 -9.14
CA ASP A 75 1.68 -2.29 -7.70
C ASP A 75 0.46 -1.75 -6.96
N VAL A 76 -0.17 -0.68 -7.44
CA VAL A 76 -1.41 -0.11 -6.88
C VAL A 76 -2.52 -1.17 -6.84
N ARG A 77 -2.75 -1.88 -7.94
CA ARG A 77 -3.76 -2.96 -7.99
C ARG A 77 -3.44 -4.10 -7.04
N CYS A 78 -2.17 -4.42 -6.87
CA CYS A 78 -1.73 -5.45 -5.93
C CYS A 78 -1.95 -5.02 -4.47
N ILE A 79 -1.68 -3.75 -4.14
CA ILE A 79 -1.95 -3.16 -2.82
C ILE A 79 -3.45 -3.13 -2.53
N ALA A 80 -4.27 -2.66 -3.47
CA ALA A 80 -5.74 -2.63 -3.38
C ALA A 80 -6.28 -4.02 -3.00
N ARG A 81 -5.88 -5.05 -3.75
CA ARG A 81 -6.29 -6.44 -3.49
C ARG A 81 -5.82 -6.98 -2.15
N SER A 82 -4.61 -6.62 -1.73
CA SER A 82 -4.04 -7.11 -0.49
C SER A 82 -4.69 -6.48 0.73
N THR A 83 -5.20 -5.26 0.57
CA THR A 83 -5.90 -4.51 1.62
C THR A 83 -7.42 -4.60 1.55
N GLY A 84 -7.98 -5.27 0.54
CA GLY A 84 -9.43 -5.35 0.32
C GLY A 84 -10.06 -4.00 -0.05
N ASN A 85 -9.24 -3.04 -0.46
CA ASN A 85 -9.62 -1.68 -0.80
C ASN A 85 -9.69 -1.51 -2.33
N ASN A 86 -10.21 -0.37 -2.78
CA ASN A 86 -10.15 0.00 -4.21
C ASN A 86 -8.79 0.64 -4.57
N ASP A 87 -8.60 0.92 -5.87
CA ASP A 87 -7.33 1.47 -6.38
C ASP A 87 -7.06 2.89 -5.85
N ASP A 88 -8.11 3.72 -5.65
CA ASP A 88 -7.97 5.08 -5.11
C ASP A 88 -7.52 5.05 -3.64
N GLU A 89 -8.12 4.18 -2.82
CA GLU A 89 -7.72 3.93 -1.44
C GLU A 89 -6.28 3.37 -1.38
N ALA A 90 -5.87 2.53 -2.34
CA ALA A 90 -4.50 2.05 -2.42
C ALA A 90 -3.49 3.18 -2.74
N VAL A 91 -3.85 4.09 -3.64
CA VAL A 91 -3.10 5.33 -3.89
C VAL A 91 -3.04 6.20 -2.64
N GLN A 92 -4.16 6.32 -1.91
CA GLN A 92 -4.22 7.07 -0.65
C GLN A 92 -3.31 6.48 0.43
N ILE A 93 -3.18 5.14 0.53
CA ILE A 93 -2.20 4.49 1.40
C ILE A 93 -0.77 4.91 1.04
N ILE A 94 -0.42 4.94 -0.25
CA ILE A 94 0.91 5.38 -0.71
C ILE A 94 1.14 6.85 -0.30
N HIS A 95 0.15 7.72 -0.48
CA HIS A 95 0.24 9.12 -0.04
C HIS A 95 0.38 9.26 1.48
N LEU A 96 -0.33 8.47 2.27
CA LEU A 96 -0.19 8.46 3.73
C LEU A 96 1.23 8.08 4.15
N VAL A 97 1.86 7.11 3.47
CA VAL A 97 3.27 6.77 3.69
C VAL A 97 4.20 7.92 3.29
N LEU A 98 3.98 8.57 2.15
CA LEU A 98 4.76 9.74 1.75
C LEU A 98 4.66 10.89 2.76
N VAL A 99 3.46 11.17 3.28
CA VAL A 99 3.25 12.16 4.35
C VAL A 99 4.01 11.75 5.61
N ASN A 100 3.96 10.46 5.99
CA ASN A 100 4.69 9.97 7.15
C ASN A 100 6.22 10.10 6.97
N ILE A 101 6.74 9.89 5.76
CA ILE A 101 8.15 10.13 5.42
C ILE A 101 8.51 11.59 5.65
N VAL A 102 7.74 12.53 5.08
CA VAL A 102 7.99 13.97 5.20
C VAL A 102 7.97 14.42 6.66
N ASN A 103 6.98 13.97 7.44
CA ASN A 103 6.84 14.35 8.84
C ASN A 103 7.96 13.78 9.74
N ASN A 104 8.64 12.72 9.31
CA ASN A 104 9.67 12.03 10.10
C ASN A 104 11.05 12.04 9.44
N LEU A 105 11.33 13.00 8.54
CA LEU A 105 12.65 13.16 7.93
C LEU A 105 13.76 13.33 8.98
N GLY A 106 13.46 14.04 10.08
CA GLY A 106 14.40 14.23 11.20
C GLY A 106 14.60 13.02 12.10
N GLN A 107 13.82 11.95 11.93
CA GLN A 107 13.96 10.70 12.71
C GLN A 107 14.95 9.72 12.08
N GLN A 108 15.57 10.04 10.95
CA GLN A 108 16.78 9.35 10.50
C GLN A 108 17.90 9.66 11.49
N GLY A 109 17.93 8.89 12.58
CA GLY A 109 18.93 9.01 13.61
C GLY A 109 20.31 8.96 12.99
N ALA A 110 21.20 9.80 13.51
CA ALA A 110 22.60 9.95 13.14
C ALA A 110 23.48 8.68 13.30
N ASN A 111 22.90 7.47 13.31
CA ASN A 111 23.52 6.22 13.74
C ASN A 111 23.39 5.05 12.76
N SER A 112 22.80 5.22 11.58
CA SER A 112 22.80 4.16 10.58
C SER A 112 23.86 4.42 9.52
N ASN A 113 25.00 3.71 9.60
CA ASN A 113 26.02 3.61 8.53
C ASN A 113 25.43 2.86 7.30
N ILE A 114 24.28 3.31 6.80
CA ILE A 114 23.68 2.79 5.57
C ILE A 114 24.44 3.42 4.42
N ASP A 115 25.06 2.58 3.61
CA ASP A 115 25.61 3.00 2.32
C ASP A 115 24.48 3.57 1.46
N GLY A 116 24.53 4.88 1.16
CA GLY A 116 23.52 5.57 0.35
C GLY A 116 23.40 5.03 -1.08
N ASN A 117 24.41 4.30 -1.56
CA ASN A 117 24.38 3.64 -2.87
C ASN A 117 23.86 2.20 -2.82
N LEU A 118 23.55 1.69 -1.62
CA LEU A 118 23.04 0.33 -1.37
C LEU A 118 23.86 -0.75 -2.11
N THR A 119 25.18 -0.64 -2.12
CA THR A 119 26.07 -1.51 -2.93
C THR A 119 26.09 -2.96 -2.47
N THR A 120 25.77 -3.22 -1.19
CA THR A 120 25.79 -4.56 -0.61
C THR A 120 24.38 -5.05 -0.26
N LYS A 121 24.20 -6.38 -0.20
CA LYS A 121 22.94 -6.98 0.27
C LYS A 121 22.62 -6.59 1.71
N ASP A 122 23.65 -6.48 2.56
CA ASP A 122 23.49 -6.13 3.96
C ASP A 122 23.09 -4.67 4.13
N SER A 123 23.71 -3.74 3.39
CA SER A 123 23.29 -2.33 3.39
C SER A 123 21.84 -2.17 2.91
N ARG A 124 21.44 -2.92 1.86
CA ARG A 124 20.04 -2.94 1.41
C ARG A 124 19.10 -3.49 2.49
N ARG A 125 19.47 -4.57 3.16
CA ARG A 125 18.67 -5.17 4.23
C ARG A 125 18.50 -4.22 5.42
N VAL A 126 19.57 -3.57 5.86
CA VAL A 126 19.53 -2.58 6.96
C VAL A 126 18.68 -1.37 6.56
N TRP A 127 18.79 -0.92 5.31
CA TRP A 127 17.93 0.14 4.78
C TRP A 127 16.45 -0.29 4.77
N GLU A 128 16.12 -1.49 4.28
CA GLU A 128 14.75 -2.00 4.26
C GLU A 128 14.14 -2.05 5.67
N ASP A 129 14.89 -2.57 6.65
CA ASP A 129 14.44 -2.71 8.03
C ASP A 129 14.24 -1.33 8.70
N THR A 130 15.18 -0.41 8.49
CA THR A 130 15.09 0.97 8.99
C THR A 130 13.91 1.70 8.34
N PHE A 131 13.77 1.61 7.02
CA PHE A 131 12.68 2.25 6.29
C PHE A 131 11.32 1.69 6.72
N MET A 132 11.23 0.38 6.95
CA MET A 132 10.02 -0.26 7.44
C MET A 132 9.62 0.25 8.82
N THR A 133 10.55 0.21 9.77
CA THR A 133 10.28 0.56 11.17
C THR A 133 9.94 2.03 11.34
N THR A 134 10.65 2.92 10.62
CA THR A 134 10.44 4.37 10.73
C THR A 134 9.22 4.86 9.93
N TYR A 135 9.00 4.34 8.72
CA TYR A 135 8.06 4.97 7.78
C TYR A 135 6.85 4.12 7.39
N LEU A 136 7.03 2.82 7.12
CA LEU A 136 5.93 1.96 6.65
C LEU A 136 5.06 1.49 7.81
N ASN A 137 5.66 0.83 8.81
CA ASN A 137 4.92 0.16 9.89
C ASN A 137 3.93 1.08 10.61
N PRO A 138 4.26 2.34 10.96
CA PRO A 138 3.31 3.24 11.62
C PRO A 138 2.04 3.51 10.80
N VAL A 139 2.16 3.49 9.46
CA VAL A 139 1.01 3.67 8.56
C VAL A 139 0.30 2.35 8.35
N LEU A 140 1.04 1.27 8.10
CA LEU A 140 0.47 -0.03 7.75
C LEU A 140 -0.28 -0.69 8.92
N SER A 141 0.09 -0.38 10.17
CA SER A 141 -0.64 -0.85 11.37
C SER A 141 -1.96 -0.11 11.62
N ALA A 142 -2.15 1.06 11.00
CA ALA A 142 -3.27 1.95 11.26
C ALA A 142 -4.03 2.34 9.98
N ILE A 143 -3.89 1.57 8.89
CA ILE A 143 -4.44 1.89 7.56
C ILE A 143 -5.91 2.25 7.65
N SER A 144 -6.70 1.45 8.36
CA SER A 144 -8.14 1.63 8.39
C SER A 144 -8.57 2.94 9.05
N GLN A 145 -7.92 3.30 10.16
CA GLN A 145 -8.16 4.56 10.84
C GLN A 145 -7.68 5.73 9.97
N LEU A 146 -6.47 5.63 9.41
CA LEU A 146 -5.89 6.71 8.59
C LEU A 146 -6.67 6.96 7.29
N LEU A 147 -7.19 5.91 6.65
CA LEU A 147 -8.07 6.05 5.49
C LEU A 147 -9.40 6.69 5.86
N GLN A 148 -9.98 6.33 7.00
CA GLN A 148 -11.21 6.96 7.49
C GLN A 148 -11.00 8.45 7.81
N ASP A 149 -9.91 8.78 8.49
CA ASP A 149 -9.55 10.16 8.83
C ASP A 149 -9.29 10.98 7.57
N SER A 150 -8.56 10.41 6.61
CA SER A 150 -8.25 11.06 5.34
C SER A 150 -9.51 11.28 4.50
N SER A 151 -10.42 10.29 4.45
CA SER A 151 -11.73 10.43 3.79
C SER A 151 -12.57 11.52 4.45
N SER A 152 -12.58 11.59 5.79
CA SER A 152 -13.28 12.64 6.54
C SER A 152 -12.75 14.04 6.21
N ARG A 153 -11.44 14.19 6.01
CA ARG A 153 -10.82 15.45 5.56
C ARG A 153 -11.21 15.82 4.14
N ILE A 154 -11.24 14.86 3.22
CA ILE A 154 -11.66 15.10 1.82
C ILE A 154 -13.12 15.57 1.78
N VAL A 155 -13.97 14.93 2.57
CA VAL A 155 -15.39 15.28 2.73
C VAL A 155 -15.58 16.71 3.26
N GLN A 156 -14.72 17.14 4.18
CA GLN A 156 -14.76 18.47 4.77
C GLN A 156 -14.14 19.56 3.88
N ASP A 157 -13.43 19.20 2.80
CA ASP A 157 -12.90 20.18 1.84
C ASP A 157 -14.06 20.76 1.02
N GLU A 158 -14.40 22.04 1.24
CA GLU A 158 -15.53 22.70 0.58
C GLU A 158 -15.49 22.64 -0.97
N ARG A 159 -14.30 22.47 -1.56
CA ARG A 159 -14.15 22.36 -3.02
C ARG A 159 -14.59 20.99 -3.55
N LEU A 160 -14.43 19.94 -2.74
CA LEU A 160 -14.73 18.55 -3.09
C LEU A 160 -16.03 18.07 -2.46
N GLY A 161 -16.28 18.39 -1.19
CA GLY A 161 -17.46 18.00 -0.42
C GLY A 161 -18.77 18.64 -0.88
N ASN A 162 -18.72 19.73 -1.65
CA ASN A 162 -19.89 20.32 -2.30
C ASN A 162 -20.19 19.71 -3.68
N ASN A 163 -19.31 18.87 -4.22
CA ASN A 163 -19.55 18.21 -5.51
C ASN A 163 -20.60 17.09 -5.32
N PRO A 164 -21.74 17.12 -6.03
CA PRO A 164 -22.81 16.13 -5.86
C PRO A 164 -22.36 14.67 -6.06
N LEU A 165 -21.43 14.43 -6.98
CA LEU A 165 -20.88 13.09 -7.22
C LEU A 165 -20.02 12.63 -6.04
N MET A 166 -19.19 13.51 -5.48
CA MET A 166 -18.34 13.17 -4.33
C MET A 166 -19.18 12.91 -3.08
N ARG A 167 -20.26 13.67 -2.87
CA ARG A 167 -21.20 13.44 -1.77
C ARG A 167 -21.89 12.08 -1.87
N LEU A 168 -22.22 11.66 -3.09
CA LEU A 168 -22.77 10.34 -3.38
C LEU A 168 -21.74 9.23 -3.11
N VAL A 169 -20.51 9.38 -3.62
CA VAL A 169 -19.42 8.40 -3.49
C VAL A 169 -18.98 8.23 -2.03
N TYR A 170 -18.87 9.31 -1.27
CA TYR A 170 -18.55 9.29 0.17
C TYR A 170 -19.75 9.09 1.07
N GLU A 171 -20.92 8.82 0.49
CA GLU A 171 -22.11 8.45 1.22
C GLU A 171 -22.59 9.48 2.26
N LEU A 172 -22.39 10.78 1.98
CA LEU A 172 -22.66 11.89 2.91
C LEU A 172 -24.13 12.24 3.07
N ASP A 173 -24.91 12.04 2.01
CA ASP A 173 -26.32 12.45 1.93
C ASP A 173 -27.30 11.32 2.28
N PHE A 174 -26.80 10.16 2.72
CA PHE A 174 -27.66 9.01 3.01
C PHE A 174 -28.22 9.06 4.43
N PRO A 175 -29.53 8.81 4.60
CA PRO A 175 -30.14 8.79 5.92
C PRO A 175 -29.56 7.70 6.81
N ASN A 176 -29.49 7.98 8.12
CA ASN A 176 -29.06 7.01 9.11
C ASN A 176 -29.97 5.77 9.08
N TYR A 177 -29.38 4.57 9.13
CA TYR A 177 -30.10 3.29 8.98
C TYR A 177 -31.30 3.11 9.90
N GLU A 178 -31.25 3.74 11.07
CA GLU A 178 -32.33 3.72 12.08
C GLU A 178 -33.62 4.37 11.58
N ALA A 179 -33.56 5.19 10.52
CA ALA A 179 -34.72 5.82 9.89
C ALA A 179 -35.38 4.97 8.77
N ILE A 180 -34.80 3.81 8.40
CA ILE A 180 -35.31 2.98 7.31
C ILE A 180 -36.42 2.05 7.83
N VAL A 181 -37.67 2.51 7.75
CA VAL A 181 -38.85 1.78 8.24
C VAL A 181 -39.32 0.69 7.25
N LYS A 182 -39.01 0.81 5.96
CA LYS A 182 -39.31 -0.18 4.92
C LYS A 182 -38.16 -0.30 3.92
N LEU A 183 -37.80 -1.53 3.59
CA LEU A 183 -36.82 -1.86 2.54
C LEU A 183 -37.54 -1.84 1.18
N ASP A 184 -37.49 -0.70 0.51
CA ASP A 184 -37.92 -0.53 -0.89
C ASP A 184 -36.73 -0.75 -1.85
N PRO A 185 -36.91 -1.30 -3.08
CA PRO A 185 -35.81 -1.45 -4.04
C PRO A 185 -35.09 -0.15 -4.41
N MET A 186 -35.73 1.02 -4.26
CA MET A 186 -35.11 2.34 -4.49
C MET A 186 -34.39 2.87 -3.25
N CYS A 187 -34.37 2.11 -2.14
CA CYS A 187 -33.65 2.48 -0.93
C CYS A 187 -32.14 2.51 -1.21
N PRO A 188 -31.46 3.67 -1.07
CA PRO A 188 -30.04 3.76 -1.39
C PRO A 188 -29.14 2.87 -0.52
N ALA A 189 -29.60 2.50 0.68
CA ALA A 189 -28.90 1.57 1.56
C ALA A 189 -28.69 0.19 0.93
N LEU A 190 -29.56 -0.24 0.00
CA LEU A 190 -29.42 -1.50 -0.75
C LEU A 190 -28.35 -1.42 -1.83
N TRP A 191 -28.04 -0.23 -2.33
CA TRP A 191 -27.09 0.01 -3.43
C TRP A 191 -25.71 0.45 -2.96
N ARG A 192 -25.46 0.45 -1.65
CA ARG A 192 -24.15 0.80 -1.08
C ARG A 192 -23.10 -0.22 -1.49
N CYS A 193 -21.99 0.28 -2.02
CA CYS A 193 -20.84 -0.55 -2.37
C CYS A 193 -20.12 -0.98 -1.09
N ARG A 194 -20.12 -2.27 -0.79
CA ARG A 194 -19.43 -2.81 0.39
C ARG A 194 -18.10 -3.44 0.00
N LYS A 195 -17.11 -3.30 0.88
CA LYS A 195 -15.81 -3.95 0.72
C LYS A 195 -16.00 -5.46 0.64
N LYS A 196 -15.37 -6.07 -0.37
CA LYS A 196 -15.37 -7.53 -0.53
C LYS A 196 -14.48 -8.14 0.55
N ILE A 197 -15.05 -9.02 1.37
CA ILE A 197 -14.27 -9.74 2.39
C ILE A 197 -13.43 -10.81 1.67
N THR A 198 -12.12 -10.66 1.73
CA THR A 198 -11.14 -11.62 1.19
C THR A 198 -10.27 -12.18 2.32
N ILE A 199 -9.58 -13.30 2.09
CA ILE A 199 -8.65 -13.87 3.09
C ILE A 199 -7.54 -12.87 3.42
N LYS A 200 -7.04 -12.13 2.43
CA LYS A 200 -6.02 -11.10 2.63
C LYS A 200 -6.55 -9.94 3.48
N TYR A 201 -7.77 -9.48 3.21
CA TYR A 201 -8.43 -8.47 4.03
C TYR A 201 -8.62 -8.94 5.47
N LEU A 202 -9.06 -10.18 5.67
CA LEU A 202 -9.16 -10.79 7.00
C LEU A 202 -7.79 -10.83 7.69
N SER A 203 -6.72 -11.18 6.97
CA SER A 203 -5.35 -11.18 7.50
C SER A 203 -4.90 -9.79 7.93
N LEU A 204 -5.20 -8.76 7.13
CA LEU A 204 -4.90 -7.37 7.48
C LEU A 204 -5.67 -6.95 8.75
N LYS A 205 -6.98 -7.21 8.80
CA LYS A 205 -7.81 -6.91 9.97
C LYS A 205 -7.37 -7.63 11.22
N PHE A 206 -6.97 -8.89 11.08
CA PHE A 206 -6.43 -9.68 12.17
C PHE A 206 -5.10 -9.09 12.68
N GLN A 207 -4.25 -8.60 11.77
CA GLN A 207 -3.01 -7.92 12.15
C GLN A 207 -3.27 -6.62 12.91
N GLU A 208 -4.15 -5.74 12.41
CA GLU A 208 -4.58 -4.52 13.10
C GLU A 208 -5.13 -4.84 14.50
N TYR A 209 -5.98 -5.86 14.59
CA TYR A 209 -6.58 -6.31 15.86
C TYR A 209 -5.53 -6.87 16.84
N SER A 210 -4.59 -7.69 16.37
CA SER A 210 -3.54 -8.32 17.20
C SER A 210 -2.52 -7.35 17.81
N GLN A 211 -2.45 -6.13 17.28
CA GLN A 211 -1.59 -5.05 17.77
C GLN A 211 -2.30 -4.14 18.80
N GLY A 212 -3.60 -4.31 19.01
CA GLY A 212 -4.37 -3.62 20.06
C GLY A 212 -4.15 -4.20 21.46
N CYS A 213 -4.56 -3.45 22.50
CA CYS A 213 -4.39 -3.84 23.92
C CYS A 213 -5.17 -5.09 24.32
N ASP A 214 -6.23 -5.45 23.60
CA ASP A 214 -7.06 -6.63 23.88
C ASP A 214 -6.62 -7.81 23.03
N LYS A 215 -5.54 -8.50 23.43
CA LYS A 215 -5.16 -9.78 22.83
C LYS A 215 -6.02 -10.90 23.43
N PRO A 216 -6.90 -11.57 22.67
CA PRO A 216 -7.42 -12.85 23.11
C PRO A 216 -6.35 -13.93 22.91
N ASP A 217 -6.04 -14.68 23.97
CA ASP A 217 -5.12 -15.84 23.99
C ASP A 217 -5.49 -17.01 23.03
N ARG A 218 -6.44 -16.84 22.11
CA ARG A 218 -7.15 -17.94 21.43
C ARG A 218 -7.12 -17.95 19.91
N CYS A 219 -6.27 -17.16 19.27
CA CYS A 219 -6.24 -17.09 17.80
C CYS A 219 -4.92 -17.58 17.16
N GLU A 220 -4.09 -18.34 17.87
CA GLU A 220 -2.80 -18.83 17.35
C GLU A 220 -2.96 -19.68 16.07
N VAL A 221 -3.95 -20.58 16.05
CA VAL A 221 -4.23 -21.42 14.87
C VAL A 221 -4.67 -20.57 13.67
N LEU A 222 -5.50 -19.55 13.91
CA LEU A 222 -5.93 -18.63 12.86
C LEU A 222 -4.74 -17.78 12.36
N ALA A 223 -3.86 -17.34 13.26
CA ALA A 223 -2.65 -16.60 12.90
C ALA A 223 -1.73 -17.44 12.00
N GLU A 224 -1.47 -18.69 12.38
CA GLU A 224 -0.65 -19.61 11.57
C GLU A 224 -1.31 -19.97 10.23
N PHE A 225 -2.63 -20.15 10.22
CA PHE A 225 -3.38 -20.35 8.98
C PHE A 225 -3.23 -19.14 8.04
N LEU A 226 -3.50 -17.92 8.54
CA LEU A 226 -3.44 -16.70 7.74
C LEU A 226 -2.01 -16.43 7.24
N LYS A 227 -0.98 -16.69 8.05
CA LYS A 227 0.42 -16.65 7.61
C LYS A 227 0.67 -17.60 6.44
N LYS A 228 0.20 -18.85 6.51
CA LYS A 228 0.43 -19.84 5.44
C LYS A 228 -0.37 -19.56 4.16
N VAL A 229 -1.59 -19.04 4.28
CA VAL A 229 -2.44 -18.76 3.11
C VAL A 229 -2.09 -17.43 2.44
N CYS A 230 -1.50 -16.48 3.18
CA CYS A 230 -1.10 -15.17 2.65
C CYS A 230 0.41 -15.05 2.35
N ALA A 231 1.22 -16.08 2.63
CA ALA A 231 2.64 -16.14 2.25
C ALA A 231 2.84 -16.35 0.75
#